data_AF-A0A132DUU9-F1
#
_entry.id   AF-A0A132DUU9-F1
#
_cell.length_a   1.000
_cell.length_b   1.000
_cell.length_c   1.000
_cell.angle_alpha   90.00
_cell.angle_beta   90.00
_cell.angle_gamma   90.00
#
_symmetry.space_group_name_H-M   'P 1'
#
loop_
_entity.id
_entity.type
_entity.pdbx_description
1 polymer ?
#
loop_
_entity_poly.entity_id
_entity_poly.type
_entity_poly.pdbx_seq_one_letter_code
_entity_poly.pdbx_strand_id
1 'polypeptide(L)'
;MTSHWYVIHGGSASDTDQYDIVVHGADGARLDSSLFGNYLPYSLPDLGARPAFGRDSIFAIQGYPTHLREFECDTECESIISSAMLMDAEYVGPCKTAEMHRLRVHCASQIESFDGMSGAPVFQVSADHTQEGKQWFAGMLLRGTPQSGEVQFLGYEKIIGVLARIVNGDIAHAYTAPPTAV
;
A
#
# COMPACT_ATOMS: atom_id res chain seq x y z
N MET A 1 -2.80 -25.12 7.79
CA MET A 1 -2.08 -23.89 7.37
C MET A 1 -2.13 -22.92 8.52
N THR A 2 -0.99 -22.52 9.08
CA THR A 2 -0.93 -21.36 10.00
C THR A 2 -0.51 -20.16 9.18
N SER A 3 -1.49 -19.35 8.78
CA SER A 3 -1.20 -18.01 8.24
C SER A 3 -0.74 -17.14 9.40
N HIS A 4 0.46 -16.60 9.33
CA HIS A 4 0.98 -15.67 10.33
C HIS A 4 0.67 -14.26 9.86
N TRP A 5 -0.30 -13.63 10.51
CA TRP A 5 -0.71 -12.27 10.23
C TRP A 5 -0.60 -11.44 11.50
N TYR A 6 -0.22 -10.18 11.33
CA TYR A 6 -0.07 -9.21 12.41
C TYR A 6 -1.03 -8.07 12.12
N VAL A 7 -1.91 -7.80 13.07
CA VAL A 7 -2.83 -6.68 13.01
C VAL A 7 -2.32 -5.63 13.99
N ILE A 8 -2.08 -4.42 13.48
CA ILE A 8 -1.63 -3.32 14.32
C ILE A 8 -2.86 -2.59 14.86
N HIS A 9 -3.06 -2.66 16.17
CA HIS A 9 -4.05 -1.85 16.86
C HIS A 9 -3.32 -0.71 17.57
N GLY A 10 -3.93 0.47 17.66
CA GLY A 10 -3.49 1.43 18.66
C GLY A 10 -4.05 1.05 20.04
N GLY A 11 -3.82 1.92 21.02
CA GLY A 11 -4.23 1.67 22.40
C GLY A 11 -5.68 2.06 22.71
N SER A 12 -6.47 2.55 21.74
CA SER A 12 -7.78 3.18 22.02
C SER A 12 -8.85 2.87 20.97
N ALA A 13 -10.12 2.72 21.36
CA ALA A 13 -11.21 2.48 20.41
C ALA A 13 -11.47 3.65 19.42
N SER A 14 -10.79 4.79 19.61
CA SER A 14 -10.81 5.96 18.71
C SER A 14 -9.66 5.97 17.70
N ASP A 15 -8.93 4.87 17.56
CA ASP A 15 -7.68 4.85 16.83
C ASP A 15 -7.82 5.26 15.36
N THR A 16 -6.94 6.17 15.01
CA THR A 16 -6.81 6.83 13.71
C THR A 16 -6.20 5.89 12.68
N ASP A 17 -6.50 6.12 11.39
CA ASP A 17 -5.88 5.54 10.18
C ASP A 17 -4.41 5.12 10.24
N GLN A 18 -3.58 5.76 11.06
CA GLN A 18 -2.16 5.44 11.22
C GLN A 18 -1.88 3.99 11.68
N TYR A 19 -2.90 3.26 12.14
CA TYR A 19 -2.81 1.86 12.55
C TYR A 19 -3.44 0.89 11.55
N ASP A 20 -3.95 1.37 10.40
CA ASP A 20 -4.55 0.52 9.37
C ASP A 20 -3.47 -0.24 8.58
N ILE A 21 -2.81 -1.15 9.28
CA ILE A 21 -1.70 -1.97 8.78
C ILE A 21 -1.97 -3.41 9.18
N VAL A 22 -2.05 -4.27 8.16
CA VAL A 22 -2.05 -5.72 8.31
C VAL A 22 -0.83 -6.26 7.58
N VAL A 23 0.00 -7.03 8.29
CA VAL A 23 1.19 -7.66 7.71
C VAL A 23 0.94 -9.15 7.57
N HIS A 24 1.04 -9.66 6.35
CA HIS A 24 0.96 -11.08 6.05
C HIS A 24 2.37 -11.66 5.87
N GLY A 25 2.74 -12.61 6.72
CA GLY A 25 3.94 -13.41 6.52
C GLY A 25 3.71 -14.43 5.41
N ALA A 26 4.54 -14.39 4.37
CA ALA A 26 4.55 -15.39 3.31
C ALA A 26 5.80 -16.26 3.41
N ASP A 27 5.63 -17.56 3.21
CA ASP A 27 6.76 -18.50 3.12
C ASP A 27 7.39 -18.39 1.74
N GLY A 28 8.60 -17.83 1.68
CA GLY A 28 9.38 -17.66 0.47
C GLY A 28 9.59 -18.95 -0.32
N ALA A 29 9.71 -20.10 0.35
CA ALA A 29 9.88 -21.39 -0.31
C ALA A 29 8.60 -21.88 -1.03
N ARG A 30 7.46 -21.29 -0.69
CA ARG A 30 6.14 -21.64 -1.23
C ARG A 30 5.59 -20.59 -2.19
N LEU A 31 6.28 -19.46 -2.35
CA LEU A 31 5.94 -18.44 -3.34
C LEU A 31 6.44 -18.92 -4.71
N ASP A 32 5.50 -19.16 -5.63
CA ASP A 32 5.83 -19.41 -7.02
C ASP A 32 6.28 -18.10 -7.67
N SER A 33 7.60 -17.96 -7.85
CA SER A 33 8.18 -16.74 -8.39
C SER A 33 7.75 -16.45 -9.83
N SER A 34 7.25 -17.44 -10.56
CA SER A 34 6.74 -17.25 -11.92
C SER A 34 5.47 -16.40 -11.96
N LEU A 35 4.69 -16.38 -10.87
CA LEU A 35 3.48 -15.57 -10.74
C LEU A 35 3.76 -14.06 -10.73
N PHE A 36 4.98 -13.67 -10.39
CA PHE A 36 5.39 -12.26 -10.39
C PHE A 36 5.68 -11.73 -11.80
N GLY A 37 5.92 -12.61 -12.78
CA GLY A 37 6.32 -12.20 -14.13
C GLY A 37 7.52 -11.26 -14.09
N ASN A 38 7.35 -10.04 -14.62
CA ASN A 38 8.38 -8.99 -14.63
C ASN A 38 8.35 -8.09 -13.37
N TYR A 39 7.43 -8.32 -12.44
CA TYR A 39 7.18 -7.47 -11.27
C TYR A 39 7.66 -8.17 -10.00
N LEU A 40 8.98 -8.20 -9.80
CA LEU A 40 9.58 -8.81 -8.62
C LEU A 40 9.18 -8.05 -7.33
N PRO A 41 9.12 -8.73 -6.17
CA PRO A 41 8.91 -8.07 -4.90
C PRO A 41 9.88 -6.92 -4.70
N TYR A 42 9.36 -5.75 -4.32
CA TYR A 42 10.20 -4.61 -3.96
C TYR A 42 11.01 -5.01 -2.72
N SER A 43 12.31 -5.20 -2.92
CA SER A 43 13.23 -5.24 -1.78
C SER A 43 13.16 -3.88 -1.11
N LEU A 44 13.24 -3.82 0.22
CA LEU A 44 13.45 -2.56 0.93
C LEU A 44 14.97 -2.41 1.13
N PRO A 45 15.79 -2.13 0.09
CA PRO A 45 17.21 -1.99 0.27
C PRO A 45 17.45 -0.71 1.06
N ASP A 46 18.24 -0.85 2.11
CA ASP A 46 18.88 0.24 2.81
C ASP A 46 17.91 1.27 3.42
N LEU A 47 17.60 1.08 4.70
CA LEU A 47 16.91 2.05 5.58
C LEU A 47 17.57 3.45 5.61
N GLY A 48 18.71 3.64 4.93
CA GLY A 48 19.46 4.88 4.86
C GLY A 48 18.87 5.94 3.92
N ALA A 49 18.24 5.57 2.80
CA ALA A 49 17.66 6.54 1.86
C ALA A 49 16.19 6.79 2.18
N ARG A 50 15.89 7.94 2.80
CA ARG A 50 14.53 8.33 3.19
C ARG A 50 13.83 9.08 2.06
N PRO A 51 12.51 8.88 1.88
CA PRO A 51 11.71 9.75 1.05
C PRO A 51 11.89 11.22 1.48
N ALA A 52 12.10 12.10 0.51
CA ALA A 52 12.13 13.54 0.73
C ALA A 52 10.76 14.12 0.40
N PHE A 53 10.05 14.59 1.42
CA PHE A 53 8.73 15.21 1.25
C PHE A 53 8.87 16.70 0.92
N GLY A 54 8.92 17.03 -0.37
CA GLY A 54 8.97 18.40 -0.89
C GLY A 54 7.95 18.64 -1.99
N ARG A 55 7.64 19.91 -2.28
CA ARG A 55 6.68 20.27 -3.35
C ARG A 55 7.16 19.84 -4.75
N ASP A 56 8.47 19.73 -4.94
CA ASP A 56 9.07 19.32 -6.22
C ASP A 56 9.20 17.78 -6.33
N SER A 57 8.68 17.03 -5.35
CA SER A 57 8.75 15.57 -5.33
C SER A 57 7.58 14.96 -6.08
N ILE A 58 7.89 14.01 -6.97
CA ILE A 58 6.91 13.25 -7.75
C ILE A 58 6.68 11.92 -7.06
N PHE A 59 5.40 11.55 -6.95
CA PHE A 59 4.99 10.28 -6.39
C PHE A 59 4.26 9.45 -7.44
N ALA A 60 4.48 8.14 -7.41
CA ALA A 60 3.80 7.15 -8.23
C ALA A 60 3.07 6.16 -7.32
N ILE A 61 1.86 5.79 -7.71
CA ILE A 61 0.98 4.88 -6.97
C ILE A 61 0.44 3.87 -7.96
N GLN A 62 0.56 2.58 -7.66
CA GLN A 62 -0.04 1.52 -8.46
C GLN A 62 -0.99 0.69 -7.61
N GLY A 63 -2.25 0.61 -8.01
CA GLY A 63 -3.29 -0.13 -7.28
C GLY A 63 -4.35 -0.71 -8.20
N TYR A 64 -5.38 -1.33 -7.61
CA TYR A 64 -6.43 -2.06 -8.31
C TYR A 64 -7.80 -1.50 -7.95
N PRO A 65 -8.20 -0.37 -8.55
CA PRO A 65 -9.43 0.29 -8.15
C PRO A 65 -10.65 -0.56 -8.54
N THR A 66 -11.67 -0.56 -7.70
CA THR A 66 -12.86 -1.42 -7.84
C THR A 66 -13.65 -1.12 -9.10
N HIS A 67 -13.65 0.13 -9.58
CA HIS A 67 -14.36 0.52 -10.80
C HIS A 67 -13.72 -0.03 -12.10
N LEU A 68 -12.49 -0.55 -12.03
CA LEU A 68 -11.82 -1.25 -13.13
C LEU A 68 -11.92 -2.78 -13.00
N ARG A 69 -12.81 -3.28 -12.14
CA ARG A 69 -13.11 -4.71 -12.04
C ARG A 69 -14.13 -5.08 -13.08
N GLU A 70 -13.83 -6.13 -13.83
CA GLU A 70 -14.74 -6.74 -14.78
C GLU A 70 -15.18 -8.11 -14.24
N PHE A 71 -16.46 -8.41 -14.41
CA PHE A 71 -17.02 -9.73 -14.10
C PHE A 71 -17.11 -10.52 -15.39
N GLU A 72 -16.28 -11.56 -15.51
CA GLU A 72 -16.50 -12.58 -16.53
C GLU A 72 -17.38 -13.67 -15.93
N CYS A 73 -18.57 -13.81 -16.52
CA CYS A 73 -19.52 -14.85 -16.18
C CYS A 73 -19.64 -15.77 -17.39
N ASP A 74 -18.72 -16.73 -17.48
CA ASP A 74 -18.94 -17.89 -18.34
C ASP A 74 -19.72 -18.92 -17.53
N THR A 75 -20.66 -19.61 -18.17
CA THR A 75 -21.84 -20.31 -17.61
C THR A 75 -21.67 -21.19 -16.34
N GLU A 76 -20.45 -21.43 -15.84
CA GLU A 76 -20.18 -22.18 -14.60
C GLU A 76 -19.02 -21.62 -13.72
N CYS A 77 -18.36 -20.52 -14.09
CA CYS A 77 -17.27 -19.90 -13.31
C CYS A 77 -17.37 -18.37 -13.31
N GLU A 78 -17.63 -17.78 -12.14
CA GLU A 78 -17.47 -16.33 -11.93
C GLU A 78 -15.99 -16.03 -11.69
N SER A 79 -15.37 -15.25 -12.58
CA SER A 79 -14.03 -14.73 -12.36
C SER A 79 -14.05 -13.21 -12.28
N ILE A 80 -13.31 -12.66 -11.31
CA ILE A 80 -13.13 -11.21 -11.14
C ILE A 80 -11.80 -10.85 -11.77
N ILE A 81 -11.86 -10.14 -12.89
CA ILE A 81 -10.67 -9.57 -13.53
C ILE A 81 -10.46 -8.18 -12.96
N SER A 82 -9.32 -7.96 -12.30
CA SER A 82 -8.95 -6.65 -11.77
C SER A 82 -7.83 -6.05 -12.61
N SER A 83 -8.04 -4.84 -13.13
CA SER A 83 -7.02 -4.10 -13.87
C SER A 83 -6.24 -3.15 -12.96
N ALA A 84 -4.92 -3.09 -13.15
CA ALA A 84 -4.07 -2.16 -12.41
C ALA A 84 -4.17 -0.73 -12.99
N MET A 85 -4.13 0.27 -12.11
CA MET A 85 -4.05 1.68 -12.46
C MET A 85 -2.77 2.28 -11.87
N LEU A 86 -1.97 2.91 -12.73
CA LEU A 86 -0.80 3.71 -12.34
C LEU A 86 -1.18 5.19 -12.30
N MET A 87 -0.84 5.86 -11.21
CA MET A 87 -1.15 7.27 -10.98
C MET A 87 0.12 8.02 -10.60
N ASP A 88 0.31 9.21 -11.17
CA ASP A 88 1.29 10.18 -10.71
C ASP A 88 0.64 11.26 -9.84
N ALA A 89 1.39 11.76 -8.87
CA ALA A 89 0.87 12.70 -7.89
C ALA A 89 1.95 13.66 -7.36
N GLU A 90 1.50 14.85 -6.96
CA GLU A 90 2.32 15.86 -6.29
C GLU A 90 2.11 15.86 -4.77
N TYR A 91 3.13 16.29 -4.03
CA TYR A 91 3.03 16.41 -2.57
C TYR A 91 2.27 17.66 -2.14
N VAL A 92 1.18 17.46 -1.38
CA VAL A 92 0.39 18.57 -0.82
C VAL A 92 0.91 18.98 0.56
N GLY A 93 1.29 18.01 1.40
CA GLY A 93 1.74 18.27 2.76
C GLY A 93 1.34 17.19 3.76
N PRO A 94 1.74 17.32 5.03
CA PRO A 94 1.37 16.38 6.08
C PRO A 94 -0.12 16.48 6.43
N CYS A 95 -0.69 15.36 6.87
CA CYS A 95 -1.99 15.30 7.52
C CYS A 95 -1.92 15.84 8.96
N LYS A 96 -3.08 16.00 9.61
CA LYS A 96 -3.13 16.29 11.06
C LYS A 96 -2.70 15.08 11.90
N THR A 97 -3.04 13.88 11.42
CA THR A 97 -2.60 12.62 12.00
C THR A 97 -1.10 12.44 11.76
N ALA A 98 -0.38 11.98 12.78
CA ALA A 98 1.04 11.74 12.70
C ALA A 98 1.38 10.70 11.62
N GLU A 99 2.55 10.83 11.00
CA GLU A 99 3.08 9.88 10.01
C GLU A 99 2.18 9.72 8.76
N MET A 100 1.21 10.60 8.56
CA MET A 100 0.31 10.59 7.40
C MET A 100 0.55 11.82 6.53
N HIS A 101 0.38 11.60 5.22
CA HIS A 101 0.71 12.57 4.19
C HIS A 101 -0.41 12.68 3.16
N ARG A 102 -0.51 13.83 2.51
CA ARG A 102 -1.44 14.10 1.41
C ARG A 102 -0.70 14.25 0.10
N LEU A 103 -1.25 13.60 -0.94
CA LEU A 103 -0.87 13.80 -2.32
C LEU A 103 -2.08 14.29 -3.12
N ARG A 104 -1.83 14.98 -4.23
CA ARG A 104 -2.85 15.28 -5.24
C ARG A 104 -2.53 14.54 -6.52
N VAL A 105 -3.48 13.71 -6.95
CA VAL A 105 -3.35 12.86 -8.13
C VAL A 105 -3.70 13.65 -9.38
N HIS A 106 -2.86 13.60 -10.43
CA HIS A 106 -3.09 14.35 -11.66
C HIS A 106 -4.20 13.77 -12.53
N CYS A 107 -4.37 12.45 -12.52
CA CYS A 107 -5.42 11.75 -13.27
C CYS A 107 -6.76 11.65 -12.51
N ALA A 108 -7.01 12.48 -11.50
CA ALA A 108 -8.22 12.41 -10.67
C ALA A 108 -9.53 12.45 -11.47
N SER A 109 -9.58 13.16 -12.60
CA SER A 109 -10.76 13.22 -13.47
C SER A 109 -11.11 11.90 -14.16
N GLN A 110 -10.18 10.94 -14.17
CA GLN A 110 -10.34 9.61 -14.76
C GLN A 110 -10.76 8.56 -13.71
N ILE A 111 -10.87 8.96 -12.44
CA ILE A 111 -11.11 8.05 -11.30
C ILE A 111 -12.54 8.28 -10.81
N GLU A 112 -13.39 7.28 -11.00
CA GLU A 112 -14.77 7.32 -10.46
C GLU A 112 -14.78 7.17 -8.93
N SER A 113 -13.96 6.25 -8.43
CA SER A 113 -13.76 5.99 -7.01
C SER A 113 -12.34 5.51 -6.73
N PHE A 114 -11.79 5.90 -5.57
CA PHE A 114 -10.54 5.36 -5.04
C PHE A 114 -10.73 4.04 -4.26
N ASP A 115 -11.94 3.49 -4.20
CA ASP A 115 -12.17 2.18 -3.59
C ASP A 115 -11.34 1.10 -4.28
N GLY A 116 -10.77 0.19 -3.51
CA GLY A 116 -9.82 -0.82 -4.01
C GLY A 116 -8.37 -0.34 -4.11
N MET A 117 -8.10 0.95 -3.87
CA MET A 117 -6.73 1.47 -3.84
C MET A 117 -6.07 1.42 -2.45
N SER A 118 -6.82 1.13 -1.39
CA SER A 118 -6.25 0.95 -0.05
C SER A 118 -5.22 -0.19 -0.06
N GLY A 119 -4.08 0.03 0.57
CA GLY A 119 -2.95 -0.90 0.56
C GLY A 119 -2.00 -0.72 -0.62
N ALA A 120 -2.32 0.11 -1.62
CA ALA A 120 -1.45 0.35 -2.76
C ALA A 120 -0.11 0.99 -2.31
N PRO A 121 1.04 0.50 -2.80
CA PRO A 121 2.32 1.11 -2.49
C PRO A 121 2.44 2.50 -3.13
N VAL A 122 3.03 3.43 -2.38
CA VAL A 122 3.39 4.77 -2.83
C VAL A 122 4.90 4.81 -2.98
N PHE A 123 5.38 5.21 -4.15
CA PHE A 123 6.79 5.40 -4.44
C PHE A 123 7.08 6.87 -4.71
N GLN A 124 8.16 7.40 -4.15
CA GLN A 124 8.75 8.64 -4.62
C GLN A 124 9.66 8.33 -5.80
N VAL A 125 9.58 9.13 -6.87
CA VAL A 125 10.38 8.96 -8.08
C VAL A 125 11.33 10.15 -8.23
N SER A 126 12.62 9.87 -8.43
CA SER A 126 13.58 10.92 -8.77
C SER A 126 13.39 11.39 -10.20
N ALA A 127 13.35 12.71 -10.41
CA ALA A 127 13.36 13.31 -11.73
C ALA A 127 14.76 13.34 -12.37
N ASP A 128 15.82 12.95 -11.65
CA ASP A 128 17.20 13.04 -12.16
C ASP A 128 17.41 12.11 -13.35
N HIS A 129 17.38 12.70 -14.55
CA HIS A 129 17.50 12.05 -15.86
C HIS A 129 18.83 11.32 -16.12
N THR A 130 19.75 11.31 -15.14
CA THR A 130 21.10 10.74 -15.25
C THR A 130 21.28 9.41 -14.54
N GLN A 131 20.32 9.01 -13.70
CA GLN A 131 20.27 7.69 -13.07
C GLN A 131 18.98 7.04 -13.57
N GLU A 132 19.03 5.76 -13.96
CA GLU A 132 17.81 4.96 -14.12
C GLU A 132 16.86 5.28 -12.96
N GLY A 133 15.69 5.84 -13.26
CA GLY A 133 14.87 6.58 -12.30
C GLY A 133 14.74 5.84 -10.97
N LYS A 134 15.39 6.35 -9.93
CA LYS A 134 15.35 5.73 -8.61
C LYS A 134 13.97 5.90 -8.02
N GLN A 135 13.41 4.79 -7.56
CA GLN A 135 12.14 4.72 -6.87
C GLN A 135 12.39 4.38 -5.40
N TRP A 136 11.83 5.17 -4.49
CA TRP A 136 11.89 4.93 -3.06
C TRP A 136 10.50 4.64 -2.52
N PHE A 137 10.35 3.55 -1.79
CA PHE A 137 9.10 3.27 -1.09
C PHE A 137 8.82 4.39 -0.09
N ALA A 138 7.75 5.14 -0.33
CA ALA A 138 7.35 6.30 0.46
C ALA A 138 6.25 5.99 1.46
N GLY A 139 5.47 4.94 1.22
CA GLY A 139 4.37 4.57 2.11
C GLY A 139 3.29 3.73 1.46
N MET A 140 2.13 3.70 2.09
CA MET A 140 0.97 2.91 1.66
C MET A 140 -0.29 3.77 1.62
N LEU A 141 -1.01 3.73 0.51
CA LEU A 141 -2.26 4.46 0.35
C LEU A 141 -3.33 3.91 1.29
N LEU A 142 -4.10 4.80 1.90
CA LEU A 142 -5.18 4.44 2.81
C LEU A 142 -6.55 4.77 2.22
N ARG A 143 -6.70 5.99 1.71
CA ARG A 143 -7.96 6.48 1.14
C ARG A 143 -7.76 7.69 0.24
N GLY A 144 -8.75 7.93 -0.63
CA GLY A 144 -8.80 9.09 -1.50
C GLY A 144 -10.17 9.75 -1.51
N THR A 145 -10.23 10.98 -1.97
CA THR A 145 -11.48 11.73 -2.17
C THR A 145 -11.57 12.17 -3.63
N PRO A 146 -12.35 11.48 -4.49
CA PRO A 146 -12.41 11.71 -5.93
C PRO A 146 -12.64 13.18 -6.30
N GLN A 147 -13.54 13.86 -5.59
CA GLN A 147 -13.92 15.25 -5.87
C GLN A 147 -12.76 16.23 -5.74
N SER A 148 -11.78 15.93 -4.88
CA SER A 148 -10.61 16.78 -4.65
C SER A 148 -9.35 16.29 -5.39
N GLY A 149 -9.37 15.04 -5.88
CA GLY A 149 -8.18 14.35 -6.36
C GLY A 149 -7.12 14.10 -5.27
N GLU A 150 -7.43 14.37 -3.99
CA GLU A 150 -6.49 14.18 -2.89
C GLU A 150 -6.56 12.76 -2.34
N VAL A 151 -5.39 12.22 -2.06
CA VAL A 151 -5.22 10.91 -1.41
C VAL A 151 -4.38 11.05 -0.16
N GLN A 152 -4.65 10.20 0.82
CA GLN A 152 -3.94 10.10 2.08
C GLN A 152 -3.18 8.78 2.13
N PHE A 153 -1.93 8.84 2.54
CA PHE A 153 -1.09 7.65 2.68
C PHE A 153 -0.35 7.67 4.02
N LEU A 154 -0.06 6.47 4.50
CA LEU A 154 0.76 6.22 5.67
C LEU A 154 2.23 6.21 5.29
N GLY A 155 3.04 7.04 5.95
CA GLY A 155 4.45 7.23 5.64
C GLY A 155 5.31 6.02 5.93
N TYR A 156 6.41 5.94 5.18
CA TYR A 156 7.46 4.94 5.27
C TYR A 156 7.91 4.66 6.71
N GLU A 157 8.14 5.69 7.53
CA GLU A 157 8.69 5.55 8.88
C GLU A 157 7.82 4.64 9.75
N LYS A 158 6.50 4.79 9.65
CA LYS A 158 5.54 3.99 10.41
C LYS A 158 5.58 2.53 9.99
N ILE A 159 5.57 2.28 8.69
CA ILE A 159 5.54 0.93 8.13
C ILE A 159 6.82 0.19 8.51
N ILE A 160 7.99 0.81 8.33
CA ILE A 160 9.27 0.24 8.73
C ILE A 160 9.34 0.00 10.24
N GLY A 161 8.87 0.94 11.06
CA GLY A 161 8.82 0.76 12.51
C GLY A 161 8.02 -0.46 12.92
N VAL A 162 6.90 -0.74 12.24
CA VAL A 162 6.10 -1.96 12.44
C VAL A 162 6.85 -3.21 11.99
N LEU A 163 7.44 -3.20 10.79
CA LEU A 163 8.19 -4.35 10.28
C LEU A 163 9.39 -4.70 11.17
N ALA A 164 10.13 -3.69 11.65
CA ALA A 164 11.25 -3.89 12.57
C ALA A 164 10.81 -4.55 13.89
N ARG A 165 9.69 -4.10 14.47
CA ARG A 165 9.10 -4.70 15.67
C ARG A 165 8.66 -6.14 15.45
N ILE A 166 8.08 -6.46 14.30
CA ILE A 166 7.72 -7.84 13.93
C ILE A 166 8.97 -8.71 13.85
N VAL A 167 10.01 -8.26 13.15
CA VAL A 167 11.28 -8.99 13.01
C VAL A 167 11.97 -9.22 14.36
N ASN A 168 11.88 -8.25 15.27
CA ASN A 168 12.42 -8.35 16.63
C ASN A 168 11.57 -9.23 17.57
N GLY A 169 10.36 -9.62 17.16
CA GLY A 169 9.43 -10.38 18.00
C GLY A 169 8.66 -9.54 19.02
N ASP A 170 8.62 -8.21 18.86
CA ASP A 170 7.93 -7.27 19.75
C ASP A 170 6.41 -7.22 19.53
N ILE A 171 5.91 -7.88 18.49
CA ILE A 171 4.49 -7.95 18.12
C ILE A 171 4.10 -9.42 17.98
N ALA A 172 3.08 -9.84 18.74
CA ALA A 172 2.54 -11.20 18.67
C ALA A 172 1.64 -11.38 17.44
N HIS A 173 1.53 -12.63 16.97
CA HIS A 173 0.60 -12.98 15.90
C HIS A 173 -0.85 -12.76 16.31
N ALA A 174 -1.68 -12.34 15.36
CA ALA A 174 -3.13 -12.43 15.50
C ALA A 174 -3.54 -13.91 15.44
N TYR A 175 -4.03 -14.46 16.55
CA TYR A 175 -4.61 -15.80 16.55
C TYR A 175 -6.03 -15.73 15.98
N THR A 176 -6.26 -16.36 14.83
CA THR A 176 -7.60 -16.79 14.44
C THR A 176 -7.84 -18.18 15.02
N ALA A 177 -8.78 -18.27 15.97
CA ALA A 177 -9.36 -19.57 16.28
C ALA A 177 -9.95 -20.14 14.97
N PRO A 178 -9.79 -21.44 14.69
CA PRO A 178 -10.46 -22.05 13.56
C PRO A 178 -11.97 -21.81 13.69
N PRO A 179 -12.69 -21.52 12.59
CA PRO A 179 -14.13 -21.35 12.65
C PRO A 179 -14.74 -22.60 13.29
N THR A 180 -15.45 -22.43 14.39
CA THR A 180 -16.33 -23.47 14.95
C THR A 180 -17.32 -23.83 13.85
N ALA A 181 -17.20 -25.06 13.33
CA ALA A 181 -18.20 -25.61 12.43
C ALA A 181 -19.56 -25.56 13.13
N VAL A 182 -20.53 -24.90 12.49
CA VAL A 182 -21.95 -24.93 12.85
C VAL A 182 -22.62 -26.02 12.01
#